data_AF-A0A6M8MUA8-F1
#
_entry.id   AF-A0A6M8MUA8-F1
#
_cell.length_a   1.000
_cell.length_b   1.000
_cell.length_c   1.000
_cell.angle_alpha   90.00
_cell.angle_beta   90.00
_cell.angle_gamma   90.00
#
_symmetry.space_group_name_H-M   'P 1'
#
loop_
_entity.id
_entity.type
_entity.pdbx_description
1 polymer ?
#
loop_
_entity_poly.entity_id
_entity_poly.type
_entity_poly.pdbx_seq_one_letter_code
_entity_poly.pdbx_strand_id
1 'polypeptide(L)'
;MFGFNKKEDFVPKIFKNLEQKNINHIFLNLYNCLVEDELKIPYIYAKQASNLRNIFELKIQNMSTERFLKFSKIKQFCPYSHKIIKAYKEGKLNKMQLEIKTPKYALAKLIQNTFLSSSFTLPLQVAFETFVYDKICKSNSKAKIDIQKNIIIINKKMAVMPLFYKENEKDIELALRFIKENTFERFYIVYPRNENFTQHKEIRYFLYENNKTLLKLVPYTINNQILRRC
;
A
#
# COMPACT_ATOMS: atom_id res chain seq x y z
N MET A 1 3.20 -13.05 0.39
CA MET A 1 3.70 -12.01 1.31
C MET A 1 4.44 -10.96 0.50
N PHE A 2 4.46 -9.70 0.93
CA PHE A 2 5.32 -8.66 0.35
C PHE A 2 6.03 -7.93 1.48
N GLY A 3 7.36 -8.02 1.53
CA GLY A 3 8.10 -7.66 2.73
C GLY A 3 9.51 -8.20 2.73
N PHE A 4 10.14 -8.27 3.88
CA PHE A 4 11.51 -8.80 4.02
C PHE A 4 11.77 -9.35 5.43
N ASN A 5 12.88 -10.09 5.56
CA ASN A 5 13.48 -10.44 6.83
C ASN A 5 14.96 -9.97 6.86
N LYS A 6 15.82 -10.59 7.67
CA LYS A 6 17.26 -10.26 7.69
C LYS A 6 18.04 -10.76 6.48
N LYS A 7 17.53 -11.76 5.77
CA LYS A 7 18.23 -12.51 4.71
C LYS A 7 17.73 -12.19 3.32
N GLU A 8 16.42 -11.97 3.15
CA GLU A 8 15.78 -11.92 1.83
C GLU A 8 14.53 -11.05 1.80
N ASP A 9 14.13 -10.71 0.57
CA ASP A 9 12.85 -10.09 0.24
C ASP A 9 11.80 -11.17 -0.04
N PHE A 10 10.60 -10.98 0.51
CA PHE A 10 9.41 -11.73 0.14
C PHE A 10 8.68 -10.97 -0.97
N VAL A 11 8.64 -11.51 -2.18
CA VAL A 11 8.00 -10.86 -3.35
C VAL A 11 6.79 -11.68 -3.80
N PRO A 12 5.60 -11.07 -3.99
CA PRO A 12 4.44 -11.76 -4.56
C PRO A 12 4.76 -12.37 -5.92
N LYS A 13 4.24 -13.57 -6.20
CA LYS A 13 4.50 -14.30 -7.46
C LYS A 13 4.24 -13.44 -8.71
N ILE A 14 3.19 -12.59 -8.67
CA ILE A 14 2.82 -11.68 -9.78
C ILE A 14 3.90 -10.63 -10.13
N PHE A 15 4.89 -10.44 -9.25
CA PHE A 15 5.98 -9.48 -9.42
C PHE A 15 7.36 -10.16 -9.44
N LYS A 16 7.43 -11.50 -9.43
CA LYS A 16 8.70 -12.25 -9.29
C LYS A 16 9.71 -11.95 -10.40
N ASN A 17 9.22 -11.68 -11.61
CA ASN A 17 10.07 -11.43 -12.79
C ASN A 17 10.42 -9.95 -12.99
N LEU A 18 10.00 -9.07 -12.08
CA LEU A 18 10.32 -7.65 -12.17
C LEU A 18 11.75 -7.38 -11.68
N GLU A 19 12.41 -6.41 -12.29
CA GLU A 19 13.66 -5.86 -11.74
C GLU A 19 13.44 -5.31 -10.32
N GLN A 20 14.45 -5.44 -9.46
CA GLN A 20 14.39 -5.01 -8.06
C GLN A 20 13.94 -3.55 -7.89
N LYS A 21 14.36 -2.65 -8.80
CA LYS A 21 13.94 -1.25 -8.78
C LYS A 21 12.42 -1.09 -8.90
N ASN A 22 11.77 -1.88 -9.75
CA ASN A 22 10.32 -1.88 -9.90
C ASN A 22 9.64 -2.50 -8.67
N ILE A 23 10.21 -3.57 -8.12
CA ILE A 23 9.74 -4.19 -6.87
C ILE A 23 9.77 -3.16 -5.72
N ASN A 24 10.89 -2.44 -5.56
CA ASN A 24 11.05 -1.38 -4.56
C ASN A 24 9.99 -0.29 -4.70
N HIS A 25 9.73 0.17 -5.92
CA HIS A 25 8.70 1.19 -6.17
C HIS A 25 7.29 0.69 -5.84
N ILE A 26 6.92 -0.51 -6.28
CA ILE A 26 5.59 -1.08 -6.01
C ILE A 26 5.41 -1.25 -4.50
N PHE A 27 6.39 -1.84 -3.83
CA PHE A 27 6.38 -2.00 -2.38
C PHE A 27 6.22 -0.67 -1.66
N LEU A 28 7.01 0.34 -2.05
CA LEU A 28 6.99 1.65 -1.42
C LEU A 28 5.63 2.35 -1.60
N ASN A 29 4.99 2.23 -2.77
CA ASN A 29 3.65 2.78 -2.97
C ASN A 29 2.63 2.17 -2.01
N LEU A 30 2.64 0.83 -1.90
CA LEU A 30 1.72 0.12 -1.01
C LEU A 30 1.99 0.47 0.45
N TYR A 31 3.26 0.51 0.86
CA TYR A 31 3.64 0.93 2.21
C TYR A 31 3.20 2.36 2.51
N ASN A 32 3.48 3.32 1.62
CA ASN A 32 3.14 4.73 1.84
C ASN A 32 1.63 4.99 1.90
N CYS A 33 0.80 4.14 1.31
CA CYS A 33 -0.66 4.25 1.46
C CYS A 33 -1.16 3.77 2.82
N LEU A 34 -0.41 2.91 3.52
CA LEU A 34 -0.82 2.36 4.82
C LEU A 34 -0.40 3.22 6.02
N VAL A 35 0.50 4.18 5.83
CA VAL A 35 1.13 4.90 6.94
C VAL A 35 0.82 6.39 6.92
N GLU A 36 0.85 6.99 8.11
CA GLU A 36 0.75 8.42 8.31
C GLU A 36 1.89 9.18 7.61
N ASP A 37 1.67 10.45 7.30
CA ASP A 37 2.60 11.27 6.52
C ASP A 37 4.02 11.32 7.11
N GLU A 38 4.16 11.33 8.43
CA GLU A 38 5.47 11.35 9.09
C GLU A 38 6.30 10.05 8.91
N LEU A 39 5.64 8.94 8.54
CA LEU A 39 6.28 7.64 8.30
C LEU A 39 6.42 7.32 6.82
N LYS A 40 5.87 8.14 5.92
CA LYS A 40 6.02 7.98 4.48
C LYS A 40 7.49 8.12 4.09
N ILE A 41 7.93 7.23 3.20
CA ILE A 41 9.30 7.20 2.72
C ILE A 41 9.34 7.83 1.31
N PRO A 42 10.16 8.88 1.11
CA PRO A 42 10.39 9.45 -0.22
C PRO A 42 10.96 8.44 -1.22
N TYR A 43 10.62 8.63 -2.49
CA TYR A 43 11.02 7.75 -3.60
C TYR A 43 12.53 7.66 -3.83
N ILE A 44 13.30 8.67 -3.41
CA ILE A 44 14.75 8.69 -3.56
C ILE A 44 15.39 7.44 -2.92
N TYR A 45 14.86 6.97 -1.79
CA TYR A 45 15.37 5.79 -1.09
C TYR A 45 15.04 4.50 -1.83
N ALA A 46 13.86 4.37 -2.43
CA ALA A 46 13.53 3.20 -3.26
C ALA A 46 14.38 3.12 -4.54
N LYS A 47 14.78 4.27 -5.09
CA LYS A 47 15.66 4.35 -6.26
C LYS A 47 17.10 3.92 -5.94
N GLN A 48 17.58 4.20 -4.73
CA GLN A 48 18.94 3.89 -4.28
C GLN A 48 19.06 2.49 -3.66
N ALA A 49 17.96 1.97 -3.11
CA ALA A 49 17.98 0.73 -2.35
C ALA A 49 18.25 -0.50 -3.23
N SER A 50 19.09 -1.40 -2.73
CA SER A 50 19.39 -2.68 -3.37
C SER A 50 18.35 -3.77 -3.07
N ASN A 51 17.52 -3.59 -2.05
CA ASN A 51 16.43 -4.49 -1.65
C ASN A 51 15.39 -3.73 -0.81
N LEU A 52 14.28 -4.38 -0.45
CA LEU A 52 13.19 -3.74 0.28
C LEU A 52 13.61 -3.24 1.66
N ARG A 53 14.42 -4.02 2.38
CA ARG A 53 14.93 -3.66 3.70
C ARG A 53 15.75 -2.37 3.65
N ASN A 54 16.60 -2.25 2.63
CA ASN A 54 17.51 -1.15 2.48
C ASN A 54 16.82 0.21 2.26
N ILE A 55 15.57 0.21 1.73
CA ILE A 55 14.73 1.41 1.64
C ILE A 55 14.58 2.08 3.01
N PHE A 56 14.32 1.28 4.05
CA PHE A 56 14.12 1.77 5.41
C PHE A 56 15.43 2.14 6.08
N GLU A 57 16.49 1.36 5.87
CA GLU A 57 17.82 1.63 6.41
C GLU A 57 18.35 2.99 5.92
N LEU A 58 18.24 3.27 4.62
CA LEU A 58 18.62 4.57 4.04
C LEU A 58 17.82 5.73 4.64
N LYS A 59 16.49 5.56 4.80
CA LYS A 59 15.64 6.57 5.43
C LYS A 59 16.04 6.82 6.88
N ILE A 60 16.23 5.76 7.67
CA ILE A 60 16.60 5.84 9.09
C ILE A 60 17.98 6.47 9.27
N GLN A 61 18.94 6.13 8.41
CA GLN A 61 20.27 6.70 8.41
C GLN A 61 20.21 8.22 8.18
N ASN A 62 19.47 8.65 7.14
CA ASN A 62 19.28 10.08 6.86
C ASN A 62 18.57 10.82 8.01
N MET A 63 17.49 10.27 8.58
CA MET A 63 16.82 10.86 9.74
C MET A 63 17.70 10.94 10.99
N SER A 64 18.72 10.09 11.08
CA SER A 64 19.69 10.06 12.19
C SER A 64 20.80 11.08 12.01
N THR A 65 21.20 11.40 10.77
CA THR A 65 22.25 12.38 10.46
C THR A 65 21.74 13.82 10.37
N GLU A 66 20.48 14.03 9.98
CA GLU A 66 19.87 15.39 9.94
C GLU A 66 19.73 16.06 11.32
N ARG A 67 20.06 15.36 12.41
CA ARG A 67 19.99 15.88 13.79
C ARG A 67 21.22 16.70 14.22
N PHE A 68 22.24 16.86 13.39
CA PHE A 68 23.49 17.46 13.88
C PHE A 68 23.39 18.94 14.25
N LEU A 69 22.48 19.76 13.71
CA LEU A 69 22.45 21.21 14.02
C LEU A 69 21.06 21.86 13.87
N LYS A 70 20.06 21.48 14.68
CA LYS A 70 18.88 22.33 14.89
C LYS A 70 18.68 22.56 16.38
N PHE A 71 19.16 23.71 16.85
CA PHE A 71 18.94 24.24 18.20
C PHE A 71 17.50 24.72 18.42
N SER A 72 16.50 23.97 17.94
CA SER A 72 15.11 24.24 18.30
C SER A 72 14.82 23.58 19.64
N LYS A 73 14.10 24.30 20.52
CA LYS A 73 13.67 23.77 21.83
C LYS A 73 13.00 22.40 21.62
N ILE A 74 13.49 21.38 22.34
CA ILE A 74 12.88 20.05 22.36
C ILE A 74 11.44 20.21 22.88
N LYS A 75 10.46 20.23 21.96
CA LYS A 75 9.05 20.46 22.33
C LYS A 75 8.47 19.33 23.19
N GLN A 76 9.04 18.12 23.13
CA GLN A 76 8.64 17.01 24.00
C GLN A 76 9.74 15.93 24.10
N PHE A 77 10.26 15.72 25.31
CA PHE A 77 11.18 14.62 25.59
C PHE A 77 10.39 13.30 25.70
N CYS A 78 10.81 12.27 24.95
CA CYS A 78 10.21 10.93 25.02
C CYS A 78 11.28 9.88 25.33
N PRO A 79 11.39 9.39 26.58
CA PRO A 79 12.39 8.38 26.96
C PRO A 79 12.26 7.10 26.12
N TYR A 80 11.03 6.64 25.88
CA TYR A 80 10.78 5.42 25.14
C TYR A 80 11.26 5.50 23.68
N SER A 81 11.01 6.62 22.99
CA SER A 81 11.55 6.83 21.65
C SER A 81 13.07 6.87 21.62
N HIS A 82 13.72 7.49 22.61
CA HIS A 82 15.18 7.49 22.72
C HIS A 82 15.73 6.07 22.95
N LYS A 83 15.09 5.27 23.80
CA LYS A 83 15.46 3.88 24.08
C LYS A 83 15.47 3.04 22.80
N ILE A 84 14.44 3.15 21.97
CA ILE A 84 14.35 2.45 20.66
C ILE A 84 15.48 2.89 19.73
N ILE A 85 15.67 4.20 19.57
CA ILE A 85 16.70 4.75 18.67
C ILE A 85 18.10 4.31 19.13
N LYS A 86 18.37 4.35 20.44
CA LYS A 86 19.64 3.91 21.02
C LYS A 86 19.86 2.41 20.78
N ALA A 87 18.86 1.58 21.05
CA ALA A 87 18.95 0.14 20.83
C ALA A 87 19.20 -0.22 19.36
N TYR A 88 18.60 0.51 18.41
CA TYR A 88 18.89 0.34 16.98
C TYR A 88 20.34 0.69 16.64
N LYS A 89 20.82 1.86 17.09
CA LYS A 89 22.21 2.30 16.83
C LYS A 89 23.25 1.35 17.43
N GLU A 90 22.97 0.77 18.59
CA GLU A 90 23.87 -0.18 19.26
C GLU A 90 23.72 -1.63 18.78
N GLY A 91 22.82 -1.91 17.83
CA GLY A 91 22.56 -3.28 17.35
C GLY A 91 21.90 -4.19 18.41
N LYS A 92 21.24 -3.62 19.41
CA LYS A 92 20.64 -4.31 20.58
C LYS A 92 19.11 -4.35 20.56
N LEU A 93 18.47 -4.10 19.41
CA LEU A 93 16.99 -4.14 19.31
C LEU A 93 16.39 -5.48 19.78
N ASN A 94 17.05 -6.60 19.46
CA ASN A 94 16.60 -7.94 19.87
C ASN A 94 16.62 -8.16 21.39
N LYS A 95 17.34 -7.34 22.15
CA LYS A 95 17.41 -7.40 23.61
C LYS A 95 16.43 -6.43 24.28
N MET A 96 15.70 -5.64 23.48
CA MET A 96 14.80 -4.62 24.00
C MET A 96 13.47 -5.23 24.42
N GLN A 97 13.07 -4.99 25.68
CA GLN A 97 11.70 -5.24 26.13
C GLN A 97 10.78 -4.10 25.69
N LEU A 98 9.65 -4.47 25.10
CA LEU A 98 8.65 -3.53 24.63
C LEU A 98 7.78 -3.06 25.77
N GLU A 99 7.53 -1.75 25.77
CA GLU A 99 6.57 -1.15 26.68
C GLU A 99 5.22 -1.07 25.95
N ILE A 100 4.12 -1.11 26.71
CA ILE A 100 2.76 -0.87 26.20
C ILE A 100 2.59 0.65 25.96
N LYS A 101 3.43 1.21 25.09
CA LYS A 101 3.49 2.63 24.75
C LYS A 101 3.83 2.79 23.29
N THR A 102 3.24 3.79 22.65
CA THR A 102 3.61 4.17 21.28
C THR A 102 4.74 5.20 21.32
N PRO A 103 5.83 5.01 20.56
CA PRO A 103 6.88 6.01 20.47
C PRO A 103 6.34 7.30 19.84
N LYS A 104 6.80 8.45 20.33
CA LYS A 104 6.38 9.77 19.81
C LYS A 104 7.19 10.21 18.60
N TYR A 105 8.44 9.78 18.47
CA TYR A 105 9.29 10.22 17.36
C TYR A 105 9.08 9.34 16.13
N ALA A 106 8.87 9.96 14.97
CA ALA A 106 8.76 9.27 13.68
C ALA A 106 9.90 8.28 13.44
N LEU A 107 11.14 8.65 13.77
CA LEU A 107 12.30 7.75 13.66
C LEU A 107 12.15 6.48 14.52
N ALA A 108 11.68 6.65 15.76
CA ALA A 108 11.47 5.52 16.67
C ALA A 108 10.29 4.65 16.23
N LYS A 109 9.18 5.27 15.77
CA LYS A 109 8.04 4.57 15.17
C LYS A 109 8.47 3.72 13.96
N LEU A 110 9.25 4.31 13.04
CA LEU A 110 9.76 3.61 11.85
C LEU A 110 10.65 2.42 12.24
N ILE A 111 11.61 2.63 13.14
CA ILE A 111 12.47 1.55 13.65
C ILE A 111 11.63 0.43 14.27
N GLN A 112 10.69 0.79 15.15
CA GLN A 112 9.85 -0.15 15.87
C GLN A 112 8.99 -0.98 14.90
N ASN A 113 8.30 -0.32 13.96
CA ASN A 113 7.39 -0.98 13.05
C ASN A 113 8.10 -1.90 12.06
N THR A 114 9.37 -1.61 11.76
CA THR A 114 10.10 -2.29 10.67
C THR A 114 11.11 -3.33 11.14
N PHE A 115 11.85 -3.07 12.22
CA PHE A 115 13.05 -3.86 12.58
C PHE A 115 12.96 -4.64 13.88
N LEU A 116 11.87 -4.46 14.62
CA LEU A 116 11.69 -5.10 15.90
C LEU A 116 11.22 -6.55 15.78
N SER A 117 10.36 -6.80 14.79
CA SER A 117 9.95 -8.15 14.38
C SER A 117 11.04 -8.83 13.56
N SER A 118 11.05 -10.17 13.55
CA SER A 118 11.98 -10.97 12.73
C SER A 118 11.78 -10.76 11.23
N SER A 119 10.57 -10.36 10.83
CA SER A 119 10.18 -10.00 9.48
C SER A 119 9.24 -8.78 9.47
N PHE A 120 9.21 -8.09 8.34
CA PHE A 120 8.28 -7.00 8.05
C PHE A 120 7.49 -7.36 6.80
N THR A 121 6.16 -7.31 6.84
CA THR A 121 5.30 -7.60 5.69
C THR A 121 4.09 -6.71 5.63
N LEU A 122 3.68 -6.35 4.42
CA LEU A 122 2.47 -5.58 4.19
C LEU A 122 1.22 -6.49 4.15
N PRO A 123 0.08 -6.05 4.73
CA PRO A 123 -1.22 -6.65 4.48
C PRO A 123 -1.67 -6.32 3.05
N LEU A 124 -1.25 -7.12 2.08
CA LEU A 124 -1.34 -6.82 0.64
C LEU A 124 -2.72 -6.42 0.13
N GLN A 125 -3.78 -7.13 0.55
CA GLN A 125 -5.15 -6.81 0.15
C GLN A 125 -5.54 -5.40 0.64
N VAL A 126 -5.37 -5.14 1.94
CA VAL A 126 -5.66 -3.83 2.55
C VAL A 126 -4.81 -2.71 1.93
N ALA A 127 -3.52 -2.97 1.68
CA ALA A 127 -2.62 -2.01 1.06
C ALA A 127 -3.09 -1.62 -0.35
N PHE A 128 -3.57 -2.60 -1.11
CA PHE A 128 -4.03 -2.39 -2.47
C PHE A 128 -5.41 -1.71 -2.52
N GLU A 129 -6.34 -2.11 -1.65
CA GLU A 129 -7.62 -1.43 -1.45
C GLU A 129 -7.42 0.05 -1.14
N THR A 130 -6.55 0.34 -0.16
CA THR A 130 -6.20 1.71 0.24
C THR A 130 -5.54 2.48 -0.90
N PHE A 131 -4.60 1.85 -1.62
CA PHE A 131 -3.93 2.47 -2.76
C PHE A 131 -4.90 2.86 -3.88
N VAL A 132 -5.85 1.96 -4.22
CA VAL A 132 -6.86 2.22 -5.25
C VAL A 132 -7.82 3.32 -4.78
N TYR A 133 -8.27 3.27 -3.52
CA TYR A 133 -9.12 4.29 -2.93
C TYR A 133 -8.47 5.69 -2.96
N ASP A 134 -7.24 5.81 -2.49
CA ASP A 134 -6.49 7.06 -2.49
C ASP A 134 -6.36 7.64 -3.90
N LYS A 135 -6.07 6.79 -4.89
CA LYS A 135 -5.98 7.19 -6.30
C LYS A 135 -7.33 7.68 -6.81
N ILE A 136 -8.41 6.98 -6.52
CA ILE A 136 -9.77 7.39 -6.94
C ILE A 136 -10.13 8.74 -6.32
N CYS A 137 -9.90 8.92 -5.02
CA CYS A 137 -10.17 10.19 -4.33
C CYS A 137 -9.38 11.35 -4.95
N LYS A 138 -8.08 11.15 -5.20
CA LYS A 138 -7.22 12.16 -5.80
C LYS A 138 -7.62 12.51 -7.25
N SER A 139 -8.04 11.53 -8.03
CA SER A 139 -8.48 11.74 -9.41
C SER A 139 -9.90 12.33 -9.50
N ASN A 140 -10.73 12.18 -8.47
CA ASN A 140 -12.14 12.54 -8.48
C ASN A 140 -12.51 13.43 -7.28
N SER A 141 -11.78 14.53 -7.08
CA SER A 141 -11.92 15.40 -5.89
C SER A 141 -13.32 15.99 -5.66
N LYS A 142 -14.17 16.02 -6.69
CA LYS A 142 -15.56 16.49 -6.62
C LYS A 142 -16.60 15.38 -6.57
N ALA A 143 -16.19 14.11 -6.70
CA ALA A 143 -17.13 13.00 -6.71
C ALA A 143 -17.58 12.63 -5.29
N LYS A 144 -18.82 12.17 -5.17
CA LYS A 144 -19.29 11.52 -3.95
C LYS A 144 -18.77 10.09 -3.93
N ILE A 145 -17.93 9.77 -2.95
CA ILE A 145 -17.33 8.44 -2.78
C ILE A 145 -17.95 7.79 -1.55
N ASP A 146 -18.38 6.54 -1.71
CA ASP A 146 -18.89 5.68 -0.64
C ASP A 146 -18.14 4.34 -0.67
N ILE A 147 -18.07 3.64 0.47
CA ILE A 147 -17.44 2.33 0.59
C ILE A 147 -18.43 1.35 1.19
N GLN A 148 -18.68 0.26 0.48
CA GLN A 148 -19.56 -0.82 0.96
C GLN A 148 -18.88 -2.17 0.73
N LYS A 149 -18.66 -2.96 1.78
CA LYS A 149 -18.03 -4.30 1.69
C LYS A 149 -16.73 -4.28 0.84
N ASN A 150 -15.87 -3.27 1.04
CA ASN A 150 -14.63 -3.02 0.29
C ASN A 150 -14.79 -2.64 -1.20
N ILE A 151 -16.02 -2.37 -1.65
CA ILE A 151 -16.31 -1.84 -2.98
C ILE A 151 -16.42 -0.31 -2.88
N ILE A 152 -15.66 0.37 -3.73
CA ILE A 152 -15.62 1.83 -3.82
C ILE A 152 -16.68 2.27 -4.82
N ILE A 153 -17.69 2.99 -4.34
CA ILE A 153 -18.81 3.49 -5.14
C ILE A 153 -18.60 4.98 -5.43
N ILE A 154 -18.61 5.35 -6.70
CA ILE A 154 -18.38 6.71 -7.19
C ILE A 154 -19.68 7.24 -7.79
N ASN A 155 -20.19 8.35 -7.22
CA ASN A 155 -21.41 9.05 -7.65
C ASN A 155 -22.65 8.14 -7.76
N LYS A 156 -22.69 7.01 -7.02
CA LYS A 156 -23.70 5.95 -7.15
C LYS A 156 -23.86 5.36 -8.56
N LYS A 157 -22.93 5.64 -9.48
CA LYS A 157 -22.99 5.22 -10.89
C LYS A 157 -21.95 4.18 -11.23
N MET A 158 -20.79 4.26 -10.58
CA MET A 158 -19.67 3.37 -10.85
C MET A 158 -19.22 2.69 -9.57
N ALA A 159 -18.89 1.40 -9.65
CA ALA A 159 -18.36 0.63 -8.55
C ALA A 159 -16.99 0.04 -8.91
N VAL A 160 -16.06 0.05 -7.96
CA VAL A 160 -14.70 -0.49 -8.12
C VAL A 160 -14.44 -1.46 -6.97
N MET A 161 -14.15 -2.71 -7.32
CA MET A 161 -13.80 -3.78 -6.38
C MET A 161 -12.30 -4.10 -6.51
N PRO A 162 -11.45 -3.52 -5.65
CA PRO A 162 -10.03 -3.81 -5.63
C PRO A 162 -9.71 -5.17 -4.98
N LEU A 163 -9.02 -6.02 -5.73
CA LEU A 163 -8.56 -7.33 -5.28
C LEU A 163 -7.09 -7.51 -5.65
N PHE A 164 -6.24 -7.87 -4.69
CA PHE A 164 -4.82 -8.05 -4.95
C PHE A 164 -4.53 -9.40 -5.64
N TYR A 165 -5.19 -10.46 -5.17
CA TYR A 165 -5.11 -11.79 -5.77
C TYR A 165 -6.31 -12.00 -6.68
N LYS A 166 -6.07 -12.67 -7.81
CA LYS A 166 -7.04 -12.85 -8.87
C LYS A 166 -7.65 -14.24 -8.80
N GLU A 167 -8.93 -14.33 -8.43
CA GLU A 167 -9.76 -15.54 -8.41
C GLU A 167 -10.98 -15.35 -9.32
N ASN A 168 -10.73 -15.24 -10.64
CA ASN A 168 -11.69 -14.77 -11.65
C ASN A 168 -13.15 -15.18 -11.43
N GLU A 169 -13.43 -16.47 -11.32
CA GLU A 169 -14.80 -16.97 -11.25
C GLU A 169 -15.50 -16.51 -9.97
N LYS A 170 -14.88 -16.72 -8.81
CA LYS A 170 -15.42 -16.29 -7.52
C LYS A 170 -15.56 -14.77 -7.44
N ASP A 171 -14.56 -14.04 -7.93
CA ASP A 171 -14.58 -12.58 -7.92
C ASP A 171 -15.71 -12.04 -8.80
N ILE A 172 -15.91 -12.64 -9.98
CA ILE A 172 -17.02 -12.31 -10.88
C ILE A 172 -18.36 -12.64 -10.20
N GLU A 173 -18.51 -13.81 -9.58
CA GLU A 173 -19.74 -14.17 -8.88
C GLU A 173 -20.09 -13.19 -7.75
N LEU A 174 -19.10 -12.79 -6.95
CA LEU A 174 -19.27 -11.79 -5.89
C LEU A 174 -19.71 -10.44 -6.47
N ALA A 175 -19.06 -9.98 -7.54
CA ALA A 175 -19.45 -8.76 -8.25
C ALA A 175 -20.89 -8.86 -8.77
N LEU A 176 -21.27 -9.98 -9.41
CA LEU A 176 -22.62 -10.18 -9.94
C LEU A 176 -23.68 -10.19 -8.84
N ARG A 177 -23.41 -10.79 -7.67
CA ARG A 177 -24.33 -10.72 -6.51
C ARG A 177 -24.54 -9.28 -6.05
N PHE A 178 -23.45 -8.52 -5.94
CA PHE A 178 -23.52 -7.11 -5.54
C PHE A 178 -24.25 -6.24 -6.58
N ILE A 179 -24.05 -6.50 -7.87
CA ILE A 179 -24.77 -5.86 -9.00
C ILE A 179 -26.25 -6.25 -9.04
N LYS A 180 -26.66 -7.40 -8.50
CA LYS A 180 -28.09 -7.74 -8.39
C LYS A 180 -28.80 -6.92 -7.32
N GLU A 181 -28.10 -6.63 -6.23
CA GLU A 181 -28.61 -5.84 -5.10
C GLU A 181 -28.57 -4.33 -5.36
N ASN A 182 -27.84 -3.88 -6.39
CA ASN A 182 -27.57 -2.46 -6.66
C ASN A 182 -27.52 -2.18 -8.16
N THR A 183 -27.97 -1.01 -8.62
CA THR A 183 -27.87 -0.60 -10.03
C THR A 183 -26.67 0.31 -10.27
N PHE A 184 -25.75 -0.11 -11.16
CA PHE A 184 -24.61 0.69 -11.59
C PHE A 184 -24.57 0.81 -13.12
N GLU A 185 -23.96 1.88 -13.64
CA GLU A 185 -23.63 1.95 -15.07
C GLU A 185 -22.42 1.05 -15.38
N ARG A 186 -21.43 1.04 -14.48
CA ARG A 186 -20.15 0.34 -14.68
C ARG A 186 -19.66 -0.28 -13.37
N PHE A 187 -19.18 -1.52 -13.45
CA PHE A 187 -18.55 -2.23 -12.35
C PHE A 187 -17.16 -2.70 -12.78
N TYR A 188 -16.14 -2.34 -12.01
CA TYR A 188 -14.76 -2.71 -12.30
C TYR A 188 -14.19 -3.59 -11.20
N ILE A 189 -13.75 -4.78 -11.56
CA ILE A 189 -12.88 -5.57 -10.70
C ILE A 189 -11.45 -5.19 -11.06
N VAL A 190 -10.70 -4.61 -10.11
CA VAL A 190 -9.35 -4.14 -10.37
C VAL A 190 -8.34 -5.05 -9.70
N TYR A 191 -7.33 -5.48 -10.45
CA TYR A 191 -6.21 -6.29 -9.96
C TYR A 191 -4.88 -5.59 -10.24
N PRO A 192 -3.81 -5.85 -9.48
CA PRO A 192 -2.49 -5.35 -9.82
C PRO A 192 -2.09 -5.80 -11.24
N ARG A 193 -1.69 -4.84 -12.07
CA ARG A 193 -1.15 -5.10 -13.41
C ARG A 193 0.11 -5.97 -13.27
N ASN A 194 0.17 -7.03 -14.06
CA ASN A 194 1.30 -7.97 -14.10
C ASN A 194 1.47 -8.52 -15.52
N GLU A 195 2.52 -9.32 -15.74
CA GLU A 195 2.86 -9.90 -17.06
C GLU A 195 1.68 -10.68 -17.70
N ASN A 196 0.88 -11.36 -16.88
CA ASN A 196 -0.25 -12.18 -17.32
C ASN A 196 -1.58 -11.40 -17.38
N PHE A 197 -1.57 -10.12 -17.00
CA PHE A 197 -2.76 -9.27 -16.99
C PHE A 197 -2.40 -7.81 -17.23
N THR A 198 -2.31 -7.47 -18.52
CA THR A 198 -1.88 -6.15 -19.01
C THR A 198 -3.01 -5.36 -19.68
N GLN A 199 -4.06 -6.03 -20.13
CA GLN A 199 -5.22 -5.45 -20.81
C GLN A 199 -6.51 -5.70 -20.04
N HIS A 200 -7.47 -4.80 -20.18
CA HIS A 200 -8.79 -4.98 -19.59
C HIS A 200 -9.55 -6.11 -20.32
N LYS A 201 -10.41 -6.81 -19.59
CA LYS A 201 -11.28 -7.86 -20.13
C LYS A 201 -12.72 -7.53 -19.78
N GLU A 202 -13.56 -7.40 -20.79
CA GLU A 202 -14.99 -7.21 -20.59
C GLU A 202 -15.66 -8.57 -20.33
N ILE A 203 -16.48 -8.63 -19.29
CA ILE A 203 -17.20 -9.85 -18.94
C ILE A 203 -18.59 -9.73 -19.55
N ARG A 204 -18.79 -10.42 -20.67
CA ARG A 204 -20.11 -10.58 -21.27
C ARG A 204 -20.87 -11.62 -20.46
N TYR A 205 -21.57 -11.16 -19.44
CA TYR A 205 -22.55 -11.98 -18.73
C TYR A 205 -23.94 -11.56 -19.17
N PHE A 206 -24.81 -12.51 -19.53
CA PHE A 206 -26.23 -12.24 -19.74
C PHE A 206 -26.87 -11.96 -18.39
N LEU A 207 -26.68 -10.75 -17.88
CA LEU A 207 -27.46 -10.24 -16.76
C LEU A 207 -28.91 -10.16 -17.25
N TYR A 208 -29.80 -10.86 -16.56
CA TYR A 208 -31.25 -10.89 -16.79
C TYR A 208 -31.79 -9.52 -17.23
N GLU A 209 -32.77 -9.57 -18.13
CA GLU A 209 -33.35 -8.58 -19.05
C GLU A 209 -33.32 -7.07 -18.72
N ASN A 210 -33.00 -6.64 -17.50
CA ASN A 210 -33.04 -5.25 -17.06
C ASN A 210 -31.73 -4.65 -16.53
N ASN A 211 -30.65 -5.42 -16.30
CA ASN A 211 -29.41 -4.86 -15.72
C ASN A 211 -28.31 -4.67 -16.77
N LYS A 212 -28.16 -3.44 -17.28
CA LYS A 212 -27.19 -3.04 -18.33
C LYS A 212 -25.79 -2.69 -17.76
N THR A 213 -25.47 -3.13 -16.54
CA THR A 213 -24.18 -2.82 -15.90
C THR A 213 -23.03 -3.38 -16.72
N LEU A 214 -22.09 -2.52 -17.13
CA LEU A 214 -20.87 -2.94 -17.80
C LEU A 214 -19.85 -3.48 -16.79
N LEU A 215 -19.60 -4.79 -16.79
CA LEU A 215 -18.60 -5.44 -15.93
C LEU A 215 -17.26 -5.62 -16.65
N LYS A 216 -16.16 -5.09 -16.07
CA LYS A 216 -14.80 -5.29 -16.60
C LYS A 216 -13.81 -5.70 -15.52
N LEU A 217 -12.91 -6.61 -15.90
CA LEU A 217 -11.66 -6.83 -15.20
C LEU A 217 -10.64 -5.81 -15.71
N VAL A 218 -9.99 -5.07 -14.82
CA VAL A 218 -9.08 -3.98 -15.19
C VAL A 218 -7.72 -4.16 -14.50
N PRO A 219 -6.62 -4.22 -15.25
CA PRO A 219 -5.29 -4.21 -14.67
C PRO A 219 -4.94 -2.81 -14.17
N TYR A 220 -4.54 -2.71 -12.90
CA TYR A 220 -4.28 -1.47 -12.20
C TYR A 220 -2.80 -1.34 -11.86
N THR A 221 -2.17 -0.28 -12.38
CA THR A 221 -0.72 -0.08 -12.20
C THR A 221 -0.44 0.55 -10.84
N ILE A 222 0.40 -0.09 -10.04
CA ILE A 222 0.83 0.42 -8.73
C ILE A 222 2.01 1.37 -8.93
N ASN A 223 1.71 2.66 -9.06
CA ASN A 223 2.68 3.74 -9.18
C ASN A 223 2.18 5.02 -8.47
N ASN A 224 3.05 6.00 -8.28
CA ASN A 224 2.69 7.30 -7.71
C ASN A 224 1.97 8.26 -8.68
N GLN A 225 1.92 7.94 -9.98
CA GLN A 225 1.38 8.83 -11.00
C GLN A 225 -0.15 8.87 -10.99
N ILE A 226 -0.75 10.03 -10.78
CA ILE A 226 -2.19 10.21 -10.99
C ILE A 226 -2.42 10.29 -12.51
N LEU A 227 -3.04 9.28 -13.09
CA LEU A 227 -3.50 9.36 -14.48
C LEU A 227 -4.67 10.35 -14.51
N ARG A 228 -4.40 11.61 -14.89
CA ARG A 228 -5.45 12.54 -15.29
C ARG A 228 -5.91 12.10 -16.68
N ARG A 229 -7.13 11.57 -16.78
CA ARG A 229 -7.83 11.51 -18.06
C ARG A 229 -8.43 12.89 -18.26
N CYS A 230 -7.82 13.67 -19.15
CA CYS A 230 -8.45 14.87 -19.72
C CYS A 230 -9.66 14.45 -20.55
#